data_AF-A0A9E3Q6E4-F1
#
_entry.id   AF-A0A9E3Q6E4-F1
#
_cell.length_a   1.000
_cell.length_b   1.000
_cell.length_c   1.000
_cell.angle_alpha   90.00
_cell.angle_beta   90.00
_cell.angle_gamma   90.00
#
_symmetry.space_group_name_H-M   'P 1'
#
loop_
_entity.id
_entity.type
_entity.pdbx_description
1 polymer ?
#
loop_
_entity_poly.entity_id
_entity_poly.type
_entity_poly.pdbx_seq_one_letter_code
_entity_poly.pdbx_strand_id
1 'polypeptide(L)' 'MTTTLSSRGQIVIPQSVRERCHLQAGDHFVVEDNPETQVLTLRKVKDGGDWFGIYMECPHSLELPQRRRQMYRPKHELAR' A
#
# COMPACT_ATOMS: atom_id res chain seq x y z
N MET A 1 -11.21 -2.30 29.19
CA MET A 1 -11.82 -1.03 28.72
C MET A 1 -12.88 -1.39 27.70
N THR A 2 -14.08 -0.83 27.82
CA THR A 2 -15.20 -1.06 26.90
C THR A 2 -15.63 0.26 26.27
N THR A 3 -16.07 0.22 25.03
CA THR A 3 -16.53 1.38 24.26
C THR A 3 -17.84 1.03 23.59
N THR A 4 -18.70 2.02 23.45
CA THR A 4 -20.01 1.84 22.82
C THR A 4 -19.92 2.04 21.31
N LEU A 5 -20.57 1.14 20.56
CA LEU A 5 -20.82 1.30 19.13
C LEU A 5 -21.99 2.29 18.95
N SER A 6 -21.77 3.35 18.18
CA SER A 6 -22.80 4.29 17.77
C SER A 6 -23.77 3.64 16.78
N SER A 7 -25.01 4.15 16.71
CA SER A 7 -26.03 3.69 15.76
C SER A 7 -25.62 3.82 14.28
N ARG A 8 -24.60 4.63 13.98
CA ARG A 8 -23.99 4.77 12.65
C ARG A 8 -22.82 3.79 12.41
N GLY A 9 -22.62 2.81 13.28
CA GLY A 9 -21.50 1.87 13.18
C GLY A 9 -20.14 2.46 13.56
N GLN A 10 -20.12 3.61 14.27
CA GLN A 10 -18.88 4.26 14.68
C GLN A 10 -18.46 3.80 16.07
N ILE A 11 -17.19 3.45 16.24
CA ILE A 11 -16.62 3.09 17.55
C ILE A 11 -15.77 4.25 18.04
N VAL A 12 -16.05 4.71 19.26
CA VAL A 12 -15.22 5.74 19.91
C VAL A 12 -13.97 5.08 20.46
N ILE A 13 -12.80 5.40 19.89
CA ILE A 13 -11.53 4.89 20.41
C ILE A 13 -11.17 5.65 21.71
N PRO A 14 -10.90 4.94 22.83
CA PRO A 14 -10.54 5.59 24.10
C PRO A 14 -9.25 6.39 23.98
N GLN A 15 -9.11 7.43 24.80
CA GLN A 15 -7.91 8.27 24.83
C GLN A 15 -6.63 7.45 25.04
N SER A 16 -6.64 6.48 25.95
CA SER A 16 -5.47 5.64 26.23
C SER A 16 -4.97 4.84 25.02
N VAL A 17 -5.90 4.43 24.13
CA VAL A 17 -5.53 3.72 22.90
C VAL A 17 -5.04 4.72 21.85
N ARG A 18 -5.66 5.91 21.76
CA ARG A 18 -5.22 6.98 20.85
C ARG A 18 -3.80 7.45 21.15
N GLU A 19 -3.47 7.64 22.43
CA GLU A 19 -2.12 8.07 22.85
C GLU A 19 -1.07 6.99 22.58
N ARG A 20 -1.36 5.74 22.97
CA ARG A 20 -0.43 4.61 22.78
C ARG A 20 -0.16 4.30 21.30
N CYS A 21 -1.16 4.45 20.44
CA CYS A 21 -1.05 4.16 19.02
C CYS A 21 -0.79 5.42 18.17
N HIS A 22 -0.64 6.60 18.78
CA HIS A 22 -0.49 7.90 18.11
C HIS A 22 -1.52 8.11 16.98
N LEU A 23 -2.80 7.90 17.30
CA LEU A 23 -3.90 8.06 16.35
C LEU A 23 -4.34 9.51 16.29
N GLN A 24 -4.44 10.05 15.08
CA GLN A 24 -4.88 11.41 14.81
C GLN A 24 -6.09 11.43 13.87
N ALA A 25 -6.85 12.53 13.90
CA ALA A 25 -7.94 12.72 12.95
C ALA A 25 -7.37 12.81 11.53
N GLY A 26 -7.94 12.03 10.60
CA GLY A 26 -7.45 11.91 9.22
C GLY A 26 -6.59 10.69 8.95
N ASP A 27 -6.20 9.92 9.98
CA ASP A 27 -5.50 8.65 9.78
C ASP A 27 -6.40 7.62 9.06
N HIS A 28 -5.80 6.87 8.14
CA HIS A 28 -6.44 5.76 7.45
C HIS A 28 -6.15 4.43 8.17
N PHE A 29 -7.16 3.56 8.25
CA PHE A 29 -7.06 2.25 8.88
C PHE A 29 -7.58 1.16 7.95
N VAL A 30 -6.90 0.02 7.95
CA VAL A 30 -7.43 -1.23 7.42
C VAL A 30 -8.17 -1.93 8.55
N VAL A 31 -9.38 -2.39 8.25
CA VAL A 31 -10.24 -3.13 9.17
C VAL A 31 -10.27 -4.58 8.70
N GLU A 32 -9.77 -5.49 9.52
CA GLU A 32 -9.80 -6.93 9.26
C GLU A 32 -10.76 -7.60 10.24
N ASP A 33 -11.68 -8.40 9.72
CA ASP A 33 -12.58 -9.25 10.49
C ASP A 33 -11.98 -10.66 10.59
N ASN A 34 -11.82 -11.15 11.82
CA ASN A 34 -11.46 -12.54 12.06
C ASN A 34 -12.69 -13.31 12.57
N PRO A 35 -13.37 -14.08 11.71
CA PRO A 35 -14.66 -14.71 12.02
C PRO A 35 -14.54 -15.82 13.07
N GLU A 36 -13.36 -16.44 13.23
CA GLU A 36 -13.15 -17.53 14.19
C GLU A 36 -13.02 -17.00 15.62
N THR A 37 -12.41 -15.82 15.77
CA THR A 37 -12.15 -15.22 17.09
C THR A 37 -13.11 -14.09 17.43
N GLN A 38 -13.96 -13.67 16.47
CA GLN A 38 -14.84 -12.50 16.58
C GLN A 38 -14.09 -11.21 16.94
N VAL A 39 -12.83 -11.10 16.49
CA VAL A 39 -11.96 -9.95 16.74
C VAL A 39 -11.89 -9.09 15.49
N LEU A 40 -12.27 -7.82 15.64
CA LEU A 40 -12.01 -6.76 14.67
C LEU A 40 -10.64 -6.14 14.93
N THR A 41 -9.74 -6.26 13.96
CA THR A 41 -8.40 -5.69 14.05
C THR A 41 -8.32 -4.41 13.22
N LEU A 42 -7.91 -3.31 13.87
CA LEU A 42 -7.67 -2.02 13.24
C LEU A 42 -6.17 -1.82 13.04
N ARG A 43 -5.72 -1.80 11.79
CA ARG A 43 -4.31 -1.57 11.45
C ARG A 43 -4.15 -0.21 10.82
N LYS A 44 -3.35 0.67 11.45
CA LYS A 44 -3.01 1.99 10.89
C LYS A 44 -2.26 1.81 9.57
N VAL A 45 -2.77 2.41 8.51
CA VAL A 45 -2.06 2.51 7.24
C VAL A 45 -1.09 3.67 7.38
N LYS A 46 0.21 3.36 7.39
CA LYS A 46 1.18 4.41 7.06
C LYS A 46 1.05 4.62 5.56
N ASP A 47 0.92 5.88 5.15
CA ASP A 47 1.14 6.24 3.75
C ASP A 47 2.42 5.55 3.31
N GLY A 48 2.29 4.63 2.35
CA GLY A 48 3.46 4.10 1.69
C GLY A 48 4.05 5.32 1.02
N GLY A 49 5.15 5.86 1.56
CA GLY A 49 5.78 7.07 1.03
C GLY A 49 5.97 6.98 -0.48
N ASP A 50 6.26 8.09 -1.14
CA ASP A 50 6.36 8.15 -2.60
C ASP A 50 7.52 7.28 -3.14
N TRP A 51 7.32 5.96 -3.16
CA TRP A 51 8.27 4.96 -3.60
C TRP A 51 8.55 5.11 -5.08
N PHE A 52 7.57 5.63 -5.83
CA PHE A 52 7.75 5.96 -7.23
C PHE A 52 8.70 7.15 -7.39
N GLY A 53 8.51 8.22 -6.62
CA GLY A 53 9.45 9.33 -6.53
C GLY A 53 10.86 8.88 -6.16
N ILE A 54 11.00 8.08 -5.10
CA ILE A 54 12.28 7.50 -4.66
C ILE A 54 12.93 6.64 -5.75
N TYR A 55 12.14 5.84 -6.48
CA TYR A 55 12.66 5.02 -7.57
C TYR A 55 13.14 5.86 -8.76
N MET A 56 12.48 6.99 -9.00
CA MET A 56 12.80 7.92 -10.08
C MET A 56 13.93 8.89 -9.75
N GLU A 57 14.30 9.06 -8.47
CA GLU A 57 15.54 9.72 -8.06
C GLU A 57 16.74 8.86 -8.46
N CYS A 58 17.11 8.89 -9.75
CA CYS A 58 18.36 8.31 -10.22
C CYS A 58 19.49 9.32 -9.94
N PRO A 59 20.40 9.07 -8.96
CA PRO A 59 21.42 10.03 -8.56
C PRO A 59 22.57 10.17 -9.57
N HIS A 60 22.52 9.43 -10.69
CA HIS A 60 23.52 9.46 -11.74
C HIS A 60 22.86 9.39 -13.12
N SER A 61 23.51 10.00 -14.10
CA SER A 61 23.08 9.94 -15.50
C SER A 61 23.21 8.50 -16.00
N LEU A 62 22.09 7.80 -16.09
CA LEU A 62 22.03 6.48 -16.70
C LEU A 62 21.97 6.63 -18.22
N GLU A 63 23.10 6.44 -18.90
CA GLU A 63 23.10 6.34 -20.36
C GLU A 63 22.49 5.00 -20.77
N LEU A 64 21.21 5.03 -21.17
CA LEU A 64 20.54 3.86 -21.69
C LEU A 64 21.17 3.48 -23.03
N PRO A 65 21.78 2.28 -23.15
CA PRO A 65 22.31 1.84 -24.44
C PRO A 65 21.16 1.76 -25.45
N GLN A 66 21.44 2.02 -26.73
CA GLN A 66 20.45 1.87 -27.78
C GLN A 66 19.81 0.50 -27.69
N ARG A 67 18.49 0.48 -27.45
CA ARG A 67 17.70 -0.75 -27.39
C ARG A 67 17.96 -1.50 -28.69
N ARG A 68 18.66 -2.65 -28.59
CA ARG A 68 18.78 -3.55 -29.75
C ARG A 68 17.37 -3.87 -30.20
N ARG A 69 17.00 -3.36 -31.37
CA ARG A 69 15.77 -3.78 -32.04
C ARG A 69 15.94 -5.29 -32.22
N GLN A 70 15.13 -6.09 -31.54
CA GLN A 70 14.95 -7.46 -31.96
C GLN A 70 14.44 -7.35 -33.40
N MET A 71 15.28 -7.71 -34.36
CA MET A 71 14.84 -7.85 -35.73
C MET A 71 13.77 -8.93 -35.68
N TYR A 72 12.51 -8.54 -35.83
CA TYR A 72 11.45 -9.50 -36.08
C TYR A 72 11.85 -10.24 -37.35
N ARG A 73 12.25 -11.51 -37.25
CA ARG A 73 12.46 -12.38 -38.40
C ARG A 73 11.09 -12.87 -38.85
N PRO A 74 10.60 -12.47 -40.04
CA PRO A 74 9.40 -13.08 -40.60
C PRO A 74 9.67 -14.58 -40.80
N LYS A 75 8.71 -15.44 -40.43
CA LYS A 75 8.82 -16.91 -40.55
C LYS A 75 9.10 -17.42 -41.97
N HIS A 76 9.01 -16.59 -43.01
CA HIS A 76 9.18 -16.98 -44.41
C HIS A 76 10.64 -17.22 -44.85
N GLU A 77 11.65 -16.84 -44.06
CA GLU A 77 13.08 -17.01 -44.42
C GLU A 77 13.72 -18.30 -43.88
N LEU A 78 12.97 -19.14 -43.16
CA LEU A 78 13.47 -20.42 -42.60
C LEU A 78 13.17 -21.63 -43.49
N ALA A 79 12.62 -21.43 -44.69
CA ALA A 79 12.17 -22.49 -45.60
C ALA A 79 12.91 -22.49 -46.95
N ARG A 80 14.23 -22.28 -46.94
CA ARG A 80 15.11 -22.56 -48.09
C ARG A 80 16.38 -23.24 -47.65
#